data_AF-A0A0M2KHN3-F1
#
_entry.id   AF-A0A0M2KHN3-F1
#
_cell.length_a   1.000
_cell.length_b   1.000
_cell.length_c   1.000
_cell.angle_alpha   90.00
_cell.angle_beta   90.00
_cell.angle_gamma   90.00
#
_symmetry.space_group_name_H-M   'P 1'
#
loop_
_entity.id
_entity.type
_entity.pdbx_description
1 polymer ?
#
loop_
_entity_poly.entity_id
_entity_poly.type
_entity_poly.pdbx_seq_one_letter_code
_entity_poly.pdbx_strand_id
1 'polypeptide(L)'
;MDNKNFPAPADMTAAMHKLITSTPGGYEAMAQQLSHDGTHNALSNRVRQIGGQMVPFGMAIQLEAFSGRTDITEAMCKRAGGVFVKLPDVDQVGNEELLHKFNDLLAALGDFSRAHNEFTHDGVLDREESKRLRAKGYRAQSLIAEIWVISEMLWGEGDAKSMQLLASGATKSVCGEITA
;
A
#
# COMPACT_ATOMS: atom_id res chain seq x y z
N MET A 1 16.38 -18.58 -23.01
CA MET A 1 16.00 -17.35 -23.74
C MET A 1 16.85 -16.21 -23.19
N ASP A 2 17.43 -15.37 -24.04
CA ASP A 2 18.22 -14.22 -23.59
C ASP A 2 17.28 -13.09 -23.14
N ASN A 3 17.44 -12.60 -21.90
CA ASN A 3 16.63 -11.51 -21.34
C ASN A 3 16.74 -10.21 -22.16
N LYS A 4 17.80 -10.06 -22.97
CA LYS A 4 17.97 -8.93 -23.91
C LYS A 4 16.85 -8.81 -24.94
N ASN A 5 16.14 -9.90 -25.22
CA ASN A 5 15.03 -9.90 -26.17
C ASN A 5 13.72 -9.36 -25.57
N PHE A 6 13.68 -9.13 -24.26
CA PHE A 6 12.50 -8.66 -23.54
C PHE A 6 12.89 -7.52 -22.57
N PRO A 7 13.25 -6.34 -23.10
CA PRO A 7 13.64 -5.20 -22.28
C PRO A 7 12.49 -4.77 -21.37
N ALA A 8 12.82 -4.28 -20.18
CA ALA A 8 11.81 -3.76 -19.28
C ALA A 8 11.22 -2.47 -19.89
N PRO A 9 9.90 -2.30 -19.86
CA PRO A 9 9.27 -1.07 -20.33
C PRO A 9 9.81 0.20 -19.63
N ALA A 10 9.76 1.34 -20.32
CA ALA A 10 10.35 2.59 -19.84
C ALA A 10 9.72 3.14 -18.55
N ASP A 11 8.44 2.88 -18.34
CA ASP A 11 7.73 3.17 -17.09
C ASP A 11 8.22 2.30 -15.92
N MET A 12 8.57 1.04 -16.18
CA MET A 12 9.17 0.14 -15.18
C MET A 12 10.59 0.57 -14.80
N THR A 13 11.41 0.99 -15.77
CA THR A 13 12.75 1.51 -15.47
C THR A 13 12.68 2.83 -14.72
N ALA A 14 11.74 3.72 -15.08
CA ALA A 14 11.48 4.94 -14.34
C ALA A 14 11.03 4.67 -12.90
N ALA A 15 10.15 3.69 -12.69
CA ALA A 15 9.70 3.28 -11.36
C ALA A 15 10.85 2.73 -10.50
N MET A 16 11.68 1.84 -11.05
CA MET A 16 12.88 1.33 -10.36
C MET A 16 13.85 2.47 -10.02
N HIS A 17 14.10 3.37 -10.96
CA HIS A 17 14.97 4.53 -10.73
C HIS A 17 14.43 5.43 -9.62
N LYS A 18 13.14 5.77 -9.68
CA LYS A 18 12.44 6.59 -8.67
C LYS A 18 12.51 5.94 -7.28
N LEU A 19 12.25 4.64 -7.19
CA LEU A 19 12.33 3.89 -5.94
C LEU A 19 13.72 4.01 -5.31
N ILE A 20 14.75 3.74 -6.11
CA ILE A 20 16.14 3.76 -5.64
C ILE A 20 16.53 5.17 -5.20
N THR A 21 16.29 6.20 -6.02
CA THR A 21 16.69 7.57 -5.68
C THR A 21 15.89 8.20 -4.55
N SER A 22 14.67 7.72 -4.31
CA SER A 22 13.84 8.15 -3.17
C SER A 22 14.15 7.39 -1.88
N THR A 23 14.97 6.34 -1.94
CA THR A 23 15.41 5.61 -0.75
C THR A 23 16.64 6.29 -0.14
N PRO A 24 16.71 6.45 1.20
CA PRO A 24 17.91 6.96 1.87
C PRO A 24 19.18 6.20 1.43
N GLY A 25 20.21 6.94 1.03
CA GLY A 25 21.47 6.37 0.53
C GLY A 25 21.43 5.90 -0.94
N GLY A 26 20.28 6.01 -1.60
CA GLY A 26 20.17 5.89 -3.06
C GLY A 26 20.69 4.56 -3.63
N TYR A 27 21.37 4.66 -4.77
CA TYR A 27 21.96 3.52 -5.45
C TYR A 27 23.06 2.82 -4.62
N GLU A 28 23.79 3.55 -3.77
CA GLU A 28 24.86 2.97 -2.97
C GLU A 28 24.30 2.05 -1.88
N ALA A 29 23.35 2.56 -1.09
CA ALA A 29 22.70 1.77 -0.03
C ALA A 29 21.96 0.56 -0.63
N MET A 30 21.23 0.77 -1.73
CA MET A 30 20.54 -0.32 -2.42
C MET A 30 21.48 -1.40 -2.95
N ALA A 31 22.60 -1.01 -3.56
CA ALA A 31 23.57 -1.96 -4.08
C ALA A 31 24.23 -2.78 -2.95
N GLN A 32 24.53 -2.16 -1.81
CA GLN A 32 25.08 -2.85 -0.64
C GLN A 32 24.11 -3.88 -0.04
N GLN A 33 22.81 -3.61 -0.07
CA GLN A 33 21.80 -4.49 0.52
C GLN A 33 21.52 -5.70 -0.35
N LEU A 34 21.62 -5.54 -1.67
CA LEU A 34 21.43 -6.60 -2.66
C LEU A 34 22.72 -7.42 -2.88
N SER A 35 23.53 -7.59 -1.82
CA SER A 35 24.94 -8.01 -1.73
C SER A 35 25.37 -9.36 -2.35
N HIS A 36 24.69 -9.84 -3.38
CA HIS A 36 25.17 -10.95 -4.19
C HIS A 36 26.00 -10.51 -5.41
N ASP A 37 25.75 -9.33 -6.02
CA ASP A 37 26.41 -8.92 -7.30
C ASP A 37 26.43 -7.39 -7.61
N GLY A 38 26.41 -6.52 -6.60
CA GLY A 38 26.06 -5.10 -6.80
C GLY A 38 27.09 -4.07 -6.33
N THR A 39 27.89 -3.51 -7.23
CA THR A 39 28.38 -2.13 -7.05
C THR A 39 27.28 -1.15 -7.49
N HIS A 40 27.36 0.12 -7.08
CA HIS A 40 26.51 1.20 -7.59
C HIS A 40 26.34 1.12 -9.13
N ASN A 41 27.46 0.96 -9.84
CA ASN A 41 27.48 0.92 -11.31
C ASN A 41 26.79 -0.33 -11.87
N ALA A 42 26.94 -1.48 -11.22
CA ALA A 42 26.26 -2.69 -11.65
C ALA A 42 24.73 -2.57 -11.52
N LEU A 43 24.23 -2.03 -10.40
CA LEU A 43 22.80 -1.77 -10.23
C LEU A 43 22.30 -0.70 -11.21
N SER A 44 23.04 0.39 -11.38
CA SER A 44 22.70 1.47 -12.30
C SER A 44 22.61 0.98 -13.75
N ASN A 45 23.56 0.16 -14.20
CA ASN A 45 23.57 -0.43 -15.53
C ASN A 45 22.38 -1.37 -15.76
N ARG A 46 22.01 -2.18 -14.76
CA ARG A 46 20.81 -3.04 -14.82
C ARG A 46 19.52 -2.24 -14.96
N VAL A 47 19.36 -1.16 -14.19
CA VAL A 47 18.16 -0.29 -14.25
C VAL A 47 18.08 0.45 -15.59
N ARG A 48 19.22 0.93 -16.12
CA ARG A 48 19.32 1.63 -17.41
C ARG A 48 19.39 0.70 -18.62
N GLN A 49 19.44 -0.60 -18.40
CA GLN A 49 19.56 -1.64 -19.41
C GLN A 49 20.82 -1.56 -20.29
N ILE A 50 21.94 -1.06 -19.72
CA ILE A 50 23.20 -0.88 -20.45
C ILE A 50 23.82 -2.24 -20.77
N GLY A 51 24.24 -2.44 -22.02
CA GLY A 51 24.83 -3.70 -22.48
C GLY A 51 23.86 -4.89 -22.45
N GLY A 52 22.55 -4.61 -22.41
CA GLY A 52 21.52 -5.65 -22.28
C GLY A 52 21.41 -6.26 -20.88
N GLN A 53 21.98 -5.60 -19.87
CA GLN A 53 21.76 -5.96 -18.47
C GLN A 53 20.31 -5.64 -18.08
N MET A 54 19.77 -6.37 -17.12
CA MET A 54 18.40 -6.21 -16.68
C MET A 54 18.34 -6.38 -15.16
N VAL A 55 17.36 -5.74 -14.51
CA VAL A 55 17.00 -6.07 -13.13
C VAL A 55 16.18 -7.36 -13.15
N PRO A 56 16.66 -8.47 -12.55
CA PRO A 56 15.87 -9.69 -12.45
C PRO A 56 14.61 -9.47 -11.61
N PHE A 57 13.53 -10.21 -11.89
CA PHE A 57 12.27 -10.06 -11.15
C PHE A 57 12.43 -10.20 -9.63
N GLY A 58 13.20 -11.20 -9.16
CA GLY A 58 13.48 -11.35 -7.73
C GLY A 58 14.23 -10.15 -7.12
N MET A 59 15.10 -9.49 -7.89
CA MET A 59 15.79 -8.28 -7.44
C MET A 59 14.83 -7.08 -7.38
N ALA A 60 13.86 -6.99 -8.30
CA ALA A 60 12.82 -5.96 -8.26
C ALA A 60 11.94 -6.07 -7.00
N ILE A 61 11.57 -7.29 -6.61
CA ILE A 61 10.85 -7.55 -5.35
C ILE A 61 11.70 -7.09 -4.15
N GLN A 62 12.99 -7.42 -4.13
CA GLN A 62 13.87 -7.04 -3.02
C GLN A 62 14.10 -5.53 -2.93
N LEU A 63 14.09 -4.82 -4.05
CA LEU A 63 14.14 -3.35 -4.06
C LEU A 63 12.94 -2.75 -3.32
N GLU A 64 11.72 -3.25 -3.56
CA GLU A 64 10.52 -2.82 -2.84
C GLU A 64 10.56 -3.21 -1.36
N ALA A 65 10.92 -4.45 -1.07
CA ALA A 65 11.02 -4.95 0.29
C ALA A 65 11.99 -4.12 1.15
N PHE A 66 13.20 -3.85 0.62
CA PHE A 66 14.20 -3.07 1.36
C PHE A 66 13.82 -1.58 1.47
N SER A 67 13.24 -0.99 0.42
CA SER A 67 12.84 0.43 0.45
C SER A 67 11.60 0.69 1.30
N GLY A 68 10.75 -0.32 1.53
CA GLY A 68 9.40 -0.16 2.07
C GLY A 68 8.44 0.57 1.12
N ARG A 69 8.86 0.81 -0.13
CA ARG A 69 8.12 1.53 -1.17
C ARG A 69 7.51 0.57 -2.18
N THR A 70 6.51 1.06 -2.91
CA THR A 70 5.67 0.26 -3.83
C THR A 70 5.68 0.78 -5.26
N ASP A 71 6.69 1.57 -5.65
CA ASP A 71 6.73 2.24 -6.96
C ASP A 71 6.72 1.25 -8.15
N ILE A 72 7.33 0.07 -8.01
CA ILE A 72 7.41 -0.94 -9.08
C ILE A 72 6.06 -1.65 -9.20
N THR A 73 5.46 -2.04 -8.08
CA THR A 73 4.13 -2.66 -8.03
C THR A 73 3.05 -1.69 -8.52
N GLU A 74 3.10 -0.42 -8.12
CA GLU A 74 2.20 0.63 -8.62
C GLU A 74 2.32 0.81 -10.14
N ALA A 75 3.55 0.79 -10.67
CA ALA A 75 3.77 0.86 -12.11
C ALA A 75 3.16 -0.36 -12.83
N MET A 76 3.31 -1.58 -12.30
CA MET A 76 2.68 -2.77 -12.85
C MET A 76 1.15 -2.67 -12.87
N CYS A 77 0.54 -2.24 -11.76
CA CYS A 77 -0.91 -2.04 -11.70
C CYS A 77 -1.37 -1.00 -12.73
N LYS A 78 -0.67 0.13 -12.83
CA LYS A 78 -1.00 1.18 -13.80
C LYS A 78 -0.95 0.68 -15.24
N ARG A 79 0.01 -0.19 -15.58
CA ARG A 79 0.09 -0.83 -16.91
C ARG A 79 -1.11 -1.72 -17.22
N ALA A 80 -1.68 -2.35 -16.20
CA ALA A 80 -2.91 -3.15 -16.32
C ALA A 80 -4.19 -2.29 -16.26
N GLY A 81 -4.08 -0.96 -16.18
CA GLY A 81 -5.23 -0.07 -15.98
C GLY A 81 -5.81 -0.12 -14.56
N GLY A 82 -5.09 -0.71 -13.61
CA GLY A 82 -5.47 -0.83 -12.21
C GLY A 82 -4.79 0.20 -11.32
N VAL A 83 -5.18 0.17 -10.03
CA VAL A 83 -4.53 0.90 -8.94
C VAL A 83 -4.05 -0.12 -7.92
N PHE A 84 -2.83 0.07 -7.42
CA PHE A 84 -2.33 -0.70 -6.30
C PHE A 84 -2.82 -0.04 -5.01
N VAL A 85 -3.55 -0.78 -4.16
CA VAL A 85 -3.93 -0.33 -2.82
C VAL A 85 -3.18 -1.20 -1.81
N LYS A 86 -2.26 -0.60 -1.06
CA LYS A 86 -1.53 -1.32 -0.01
C LYS A 86 -2.50 -1.66 1.13
N LEU A 87 -2.58 -2.94 1.49
CA LEU A 87 -3.29 -3.37 2.68
C LEU A 87 -2.56 -2.85 3.93
N PRO A 88 -3.29 -2.40 4.96
CA PRO A 88 -2.66 -2.02 6.22
C PRO A 88 -2.03 -3.25 6.90
N ASP A 89 -0.98 -2.99 7.67
CA ASP A 89 -0.47 -3.96 8.64
C ASP A 89 -1.25 -3.74 9.94
N VAL A 90 -2.02 -4.74 10.38
CA VAL A 90 -2.96 -4.60 11.48
C VAL A 90 -2.74 -5.74 12.48
N ASP A 91 -2.14 -5.41 13.63
CA ASP A 91 -1.74 -6.42 14.61
C ASP A 91 -2.85 -6.76 15.62
N GLN A 92 -3.74 -5.82 15.97
CA GLN A 92 -4.86 -6.03 16.91
C GLN A 92 -6.00 -5.06 16.61
N VAL A 93 -7.26 -5.53 16.64
CA VAL A 93 -8.43 -4.68 16.33
C VAL A 93 -9.60 -4.99 17.25
N GLY A 94 -10.23 -3.95 17.78
CA GLY A 94 -11.52 -4.04 18.48
C GLY A 94 -12.70 -3.59 17.61
N ASN A 95 -13.93 -3.98 17.97
CA ASN A 95 -15.14 -3.58 17.23
C ASN A 95 -15.33 -2.05 17.12
N GLU A 96 -14.87 -1.28 18.10
CA GLU A 96 -14.93 0.19 18.09
C GLU A 96 -14.05 0.79 16.99
N GLU A 97 -12.94 0.13 16.66
CA GLU A 97 -12.03 0.57 15.61
C GLU A 97 -12.69 0.45 14.23
N LEU A 98 -13.48 -0.61 13.98
CA LEU A 98 -14.20 -0.75 12.71
C LEU A 98 -15.23 0.37 12.49
N LEU A 99 -16.00 0.73 13.51
CA LEU A 99 -16.95 1.84 13.43
C LEU A 99 -16.25 3.17 13.11
N HIS A 100 -15.09 3.43 13.73
CA HIS A 100 -14.28 4.60 13.39
C HIS A 100 -13.81 4.58 11.93
N LYS A 101 -13.38 3.43 11.40
CA LYS A 101 -12.97 3.32 9.99
C LYS A 101 -14.12 3.58 9.01
N PHE A 102 -15.34 3.13 9.32
CA PHE A 102 -16.51 3.48 8.51
C PHE A 102 -16.80 4.98 8.51
N ASN A 103 -16.66 5.65 9.66
CA ASN A 103 -16.81 7.10 9.74
C ASN A 103 -15.72 7.84 8.93
N ASP A 104 -14.48 7.39 9.03
CA ASP A 104 -13.36 7.92 8.23
C ASP A 104 -13.62 7.74 6.73
N LEU A 105 -14.18 6.59 6.31
CA LEU A 105 -14.53 6.32 4.93
C LEU A 105 -15.59 7.32 4.43
N LEU A 106 -16.65 7.54 5.20
CA LEU A 106 -17.69 8.52 4.85
C LEU A 106 -17.12 9.93 4.71
N ALA A 107 -16.24 10.34 5.63
CA ALA A 107 -15.55 11.62 5.55
C ALA A 107 -14.67 11.72 4.29
N ALA A 108 -13.88 10.68 4.00
CA ALA A 108 -13.01 10.62 2.82
C ALA A 108 -13.81 10.67 1.50
N LEU A 109 -14.97 10.00 1.43
CA LEU A 109 -15.88 10.08 0.29
C LEU A 109 -16.48 11.48 0.13
N GLY A 110 -16.84 12.15 1.23
CA GLY A 110 -17.29 13.54 1.21
C GLY A 110 -16.22 14.50 0.67
N ASP A 111 -14.98 14.32 1.10
CA ASP A 111 -13.81 15.07 0.62
C ASP A 111 -13.51 14.83 -0.86
N PHE A 112 -13.63 13.58 -1.30
CA PHE A 112 -13.47 13.21 -2.70
C PHE A 112 -14.56 13.85 -3.57
N SER A 113 -15.83 13.78 -3.14
CA SER A 113 -16.97 14.37 -3.83
C SER A 113 -16.84 15.89 -3.97
N ARG A 114 -16.44 16.58 -2.91
CA ARG A 114 -16.21 18.03 -2.94
C ARG A 114 -15.12 18.41 -3.93
N ALA A 115 -13.98 17.72 -3.88
CA ALA A 115 -12.86 17.96 -4.79
C ALA A 115 -13.22 17.63 -6.24
N HIS A 116 -13.99 16.57 -6.49
CA HIS A 116 -14.50 16.25 -7.81
C HIS A 116 -15.32 17.43 -8.36
N ASN A 117 -16.30 17.92 -7.61
CA ASN A 117 -17.17 19.02 -8.05
C ASN A 117 -16.37 20.32 -8.29
N GLU A 118 -15.40 20.62 -7.43
CA GLU A 118 -14.53 21.79 -7.55
C GLU A 118 -13.67 21.71 -8.83
N PHE A 119 -12.99 20.59 -9.05
CA PHE A 119 -12.03 20.44 -10.16
C PHE A 119 -12.68 20.12 -11.51
N THR A 120 -13.95 19.69 -11.54
CA THR A 120 -14.67 19.50 -12.81
C THR A 120 -15.49 20.72 -13.23
N HIS A 121 -15.47 21.80 -12.44
CA HIS A 121 -16.35 22.96 -12.65
C HIS A 121 -16.10 23.66 -13.99
N ASP A 122 -14.86 23.73 -14.44
CA ASP A 122 -14.48 24.33 -15.73
C ASP A 122 -14.51 23.33 -16.90
N GLY A 123 -14.89 22.07 -16.64
CA GLY A 123 -14.93 20.99 -17.62
C GLY A 123 -13.56 20.42 -18.01
N VAL A 124 -12.46 20.84 -17.39
CA VAL A 124 -11.10 20.41 -17.73
C VAL A 124 -10.35 20.01 -16.47
N LEU A 125 -10.14 18.70 -16.28
CA LEU A 125 -9.34 18.21 -15.17
C LEU A 125 -7.85 18.31 -15.51
N ASP A 126 -7.15 19.30 -14.97
CA ASP A 126 -5.73 19.49 -15.23
C ASP A 126 -4.84 18.44 -14.54
N ARG A 127 -3.52 18.53 -14.74
CA ARG A 127 -2.57 17.55 -14.19
C ARG A 127 -2.50 17.59 -12.66
N GLU A 128 -2.47 18.78 -12.05
CA GLU A 128 -2.39 18.94 -10.60
C GLU A 128 -3.73 18.58 -9.94
N GLU A 129 -4.85 18.94 -10.55
CA GLU A 129 -6.20 18.54 -10.12
C GLU A 129 -6.38 17.03 -10.22
N SER A 130 -6.00 16.43 -11.35
CA SER A 130 -6.00 14.97 -11.51
C SER A 130 -5.19 14.28 -10.42
N LYS A 131 -4.02 14.83 -10.06
CA LYS A 131 -3.16 14.30 -9.01
C LYS A 131 -3.81 14.42 -7.63
N ARG A 132 -4.39 15.57 -7.31
CA ARG A 132 -5.10 15.81 -6.04
C ARG A 132 -6.35 14.95 -5.90
N LEU A 133 -7.13 14.82 -6.98
CA LEU A 133 -8.33 13.99 -7.02
C LEU A 133 -7.99 12.51 -6.84
N ARG A 134 -6.94 12.03 -7.53
CA ARG A 134 -6.42 10.66 -7.35
C ARG A 134 -5.98 10.40 -5.92
N ALA A 135 -5.29 11.34 -5.28
CA ALA A 135 -4.86 11.19 -3.89
C ALA A 135 -6.06 11.04 -2.92
N LYS A 136 -7.13 11.80 -3.14
CA LYS A 136 -8.36 11.68 -2.35
C LYS A 136 -9.09 10.35 -2.61
N GLY A 137 -9.20 9.93 -3.87
CA GLY A 137 -9.79 8.64 -4.23
C GLY A 137 -9.01 7.47 -3.64
N TYR A 138 -7.67 7.56 -3.67
CA TYR A 138 -6.79 6.56 -3.07
C TYR A 138 -7.03 6.42 -1.57
N ARG A 139 -7.21 7.53 -0.83
CA ARG A 139 -7.52 7.47 0.60
C ARG A 139 -8.81 6.70 0.90
N ALA A 140 -9.87 6.94 0.12
CA ALA A 140 -11.13 6.20 0.28
C ALA A 140 -10.95 4.71 -0.03
N GLN A 141 -10.20 4.36 -1.09
CA GLN A 141 -9.90 2.97 -1.43
C GLN A 141 -9.07 2.27 -0.36
N SER A 142 -8.06 2.95 0.22
CA SER A 142 -7.29 2.42 1.35
C SER A 142 -8.17 2.15 2.56
N LEU A 143 -9.12 3.04 2.88
CA LEU A 143 -10.06 2.83 3.98
C LEU A 143 -10.98 1.62 3.75
N ILE A 144 -11.45 1.42 2.52
CA ILE A 144 -12.21 0.21 2.16
C ILE A 144 -11.36 -1.05 2.38
N ALA A 145 -10.09 -1.02 1.95
CA ALA A 145 -9.17 -2.13 2.17
C ALA A 145 -8.89 -2.37 3.66
N GLU A 146 -8.72 -1.31 4.46
CA GLU A 146 -8.57 -1.40 5.92
C GLU A 146 -9.80 -2.06 6.57
N ILE A 147 -11.00 -1.61 6.24
CA ILE A 147 -12.27 -2.18 6.72
C ILE A 147 -12.37 -3.66 6.38
N TRP A 148 -12.01 -4.03 5.14
CA TRP A 148 -12.03 -5.43 4.72
C TRP A 148 -11.09 -6.30 5.55
N VAL A 149 -9.82 -5.90 5.69
CA VAL A 149 -8.81 -6.64 6.48
C VAL A 149 -9.26 -6.80 7.94
N ILE A 150 -9.73 -5.71 8.56
CA ILE A 150 -10.26 -5.74 9.93
C ILE A 150 -11.45 -6.69 10.04
N SER A 151 -12.36 -6.67 9.06
CA SER A 151 -13.55 -7.54 9.10
C SER A 151 -13.16 -9.01 9.01
N GLU A 152 -12.16 -9.35 8.20
CA GLU A 152 -11.60 -10.71 8.15
C GLU A 152 -10.94 -11.11 9.46
N MET A 153 -10.24 -10.20 10.15
CA MET A 153 -9.66 -10.49 11.46
C MET A 153 -10.72 -10.74 12.54
N LEU A 154 -11.80 -9.96 12.55
CA LEU A 154 -12.86 -10.05 13.56
C LEU A 154 -13.78 -11.27 13.35
N TRP A 155 -14.08 -11.62 12.10
CA TRP A 155 -15.10 -12.63 11.77
C TRP A 155 -14.62 -13.76 10.85
N GLY A 156 -13.34 -13.81 10.48
CA GLY A 156 -12.77 -14.91 9.71
C GLY A 156 -12.88 -16.25 10.44
N GLU A 157 -13.08 -17.33 9.68
CA GLU A 157 -13.34 -18.69 10.20
C GLU A 157 -12.20 -19.28 11.06
N GLY A 158 -11.08 -18.57 11.24
CA GLY A 158 -9.91 -18.97 12.03
C GLY A 158 -9.82 -18.44 13.48
N ASP A 159 -10.43 -17.28 13.80
CA ASP A 159 -10.24 -16.59 15.10
C ASP A 159 -11.54 -16.26 15.86
N ALA A 160 -12.71 -16.46 15.24
CA ALA A 160 -14.00 -16.14 15.87
C ALA A 160 -14.28 -16.90 17.19
N LYS A 161 -13.59 -18.03 17.43
CA LYS A 161 -13.76 -18.84 18.67
C LYS A 161 -12.94 -18.33 19.86
N SER A 162 -11.87 -17.56 19.66
CA SER A 162 -11.02 -17.07 20.75
C SER A 162 -11.56 -15.76 21.34
N MET A 163 -12.15 -14.88 20.52
CA MET A 163 -12.66 -13.59 20.96
C MET A 163 -14.01 -13.64 21.72
N GLN A 164 -14.86 -14.65 21.46
CA GLN A 164 -16.12 -14.82 22.21
C GLN A 164 -15.91 -15.15 23.70
N LEU A 165 -14.75 -15.71 24.07
CA LEU A 165 -14.42 -16.03 25.46
C LEU A 165 -14.10 -14.79 26.30
N LEU A 166 -13.61 -13.70 25.70
CA LEU A 166 -13.29 -12.46 26.42
C LEU A 166 -14.53 -11.61 26.71
N ALA A 167 -15.53 -11.63 25.82
CA ALA A 167 -16.79 -10.90 26.04
C ALA A 167 -17.69 -11.55 27.12
N SER A 168 -17.56 -12.85 27.37
CA SER A 168 -18.39 -13.57 28.35
C SER A 168 -17.99 -13.35 29.81
N GLY A 169 -16.85 -12.70 30.10
CA GLY A 169 -16.37 -12.45 31.47
C GLY A 169 -17.00 -11.22 32.16
N ALA A 170 -17.66 -10.34 31.42
CA ALA A 170 -18.13 -9.04 31.92
C ALA A 170 -19.56 -9.05 32.52
N THR A 171 -20.23 -10.20 32.59
CA THR A 171 -21.61 -10.30 33.12
C THR A 171 -21.73 -11.30 34.27
N LYS A 172 -21.03 -11.06 35.38
CA LYS A 172 -21.50 -11.50 36.70
C LYS A 172 -21.49 -10.31 37.66
N SER A 173 -22.58 -9.54 37.58
CA SER A 173 -22.98 -8.55 38.56
C SER A 173 -23.09 -9.22 39.94
N VAL A 174 -22.27 -8.76 40.90
CA VAL A 174 -22.53 -9.00 42.33
C VAL A 174 -23.57 -7.96 42.74
N CYS A 175 -24.83 -8.41 42.84
CA CYS A 175 -25.90 -7.67 43.47
C CYS A 175 -25.66 -7.70 45.00
N GLY A 176 -25.59 -6.52 45.62
CA GLY A 176 -25.30 -6.36 47.04
C GLY A 176 -26.43 -6.86 47.96
N GLU A 177 -26.05 -7.52 49.05
CA GLU A 177 -26.92 -7.70 50.21
C GLU A 177 -26.84 -6.44 51.09
N ILE A 178 -27.96 -5.72 51.16
CA ILE A 178 -28.23 -4.71 52.18
C ILE A 178 -28.91 -5.47 53.33
N THR A 179 -28.21 -5.68 54.44
CA THR A 179 -28.83 -6.13 55.69
C THR A 179 -29.22 -4.91 56.53
N ALA A 180 -30.50 -4.87 56.91
CA ALA A 180 -31.11 -3.92 57.83
C ALA A 180 -30.61 -4.10 59.27
#